data_AF-A0A5E4BVQ8-F1
#
_entry.id   AF-A0A5E4BVQ8-F1
#
_cell.length_a   1.000
_cell.length_b   1.000
_cell.length_c   1.000
_cell.angle_alpha   90.00
_cell.angle_beta   90.00
_cell.angle_gamma   90.00
#
_symmetry.space_group_name_H-M   'P 1'
#
loop_
_entity.id
_entity.type
_entity.pdbx_description
1 polymer ?
#
loop_
_entity_poly.entity_id
_entity_poly.type
_entity_poly.pdbx_seq_one_letter_code
_entity_poly.pdbx_strand_id
1 'polypeptide(L)' 'GRCCCFSPDGKALAVGLNDGSFLMANADTLEDLVSFHHRKDIISDIRFSP' A
#
# COMPACT_ATOMS: atom_id res chain seq x y z
N GLY A 1 7.55 -4.07 4.17
CA GLY A 1 6.14 -4.37 3.85
C GLY A 1 5.88 -5.83 4.08
N ARG A 2 4.68 -6.18 4.54
CA ARG A 2 4.25 -7.57 4.74
C ARG A 2 3.38 -8.09 3.59
N CYS A 3 2.68 -7.19 2.93
CA CYS A 3 1.79 -7.43 1.80
C CYS A 3 1.86 -6.25 0.82
N CYS A 4 1.48 -6.51 -0.43
CA CYS A 4 1.33 -5.48 -1.45
C CYS A 4 0.32 -5.91 -2.53
N CYS A 5 -0.23 -4.93 -3.24
CA CYS A 5 -1.19 -5.16 -4.33
C CYS A 5 -1.09 -4.02 -5.35
N PHE A 6 -1.11 -4.34 -6.64
CA PHE A 6 -1.25 -3.34 -7.70
C PHE A 6 -2.71 -2.91 -7.85
N SER A 7 -2.93 -1.65 -8.22
CA SER A 7 -4.23 -1.19 -8.68
C SER A 7 -4.67 -1.95 -9.94
N PRO A 8 -5.98 -2.06 -10.21
CA PRO A 8 -6.48 -2.77 -11.40
C PRO A 8 -5.93 -2.21 -12.73
N ASP A 9 -5.62 -0.92 -12.77
CA ASP A 9 -5.03 -0.24 -13.93
C ASP A 9 -3.49 -0.25 -13.94
N GLY A 10 -2.85 -0.82 -12.91
CA GLY A 10 -1.40 -0.96 -12.79
C GLY A 10 -0.64 0.31 -12.43
N LYS A 11 -1.30 1.45 -12.22
CA LYS A 11 -0.63 2.75 -12.00
C LYS A 11 -0.15 2.97 -10.57
N ALA A 12 -0.70 2.24 -9.61
CA ALA A 12 -0.37 2.39 -8.20
C ALA A 12 -0.04 1.03 -7.56
N LEU A 13 0.90 1.07 -6.62
CA LEU A 13 1.26 -0.05 -5.75
C LEU A 13 0.90 0.32 -4.32
N ALA A 14 0.00 -0.45 -3.70
CA ALA A 14 -0.28 -0.33 -2.28
C ALA A 14 0.59 -1.31 -1.48
N VAL A 15 1.14 -0.88 -0.35
CA VAL A 15 2.03 -1.68 0.51
C VAL A 15 1.59 -1.56 1.96
N GLY A 16 1.35 -2.70 2.62
CA GLY A 16 1.04 -2.77 4.04
C GLY A 16 2.30 -2.96 4.87
N LEU A 17 2.44 -2.20 5.96
CA LEU A 17 3.61 -2.18 6.81
C LEU A 17 3.36 -2.88 8.16
N ASN A 18 4.46 -3.18 8.85
CA ASN A 18 4.44 -3.94 10.10
C ASN A 18 3.99 -3.09 11.31
N ASP A 19 4.06 -1.77 11.18
CA ASP A 19 3.69 -0.80 12.21
C ASP A 19 2.21 -0.42 12.17
N GLY A 20 1.43 -0.97 11.22
CA GLY A 20 0.02 -0.63 11.04
C GLY A 20 -0.23 0.58 10.14
N SER A 21 0.80 1.07 9.45
CA SER A 21 0.66 1.98 8.32
C SER A 21 0.56 1.27 6.99
N PHE A 22 0.04 1.98 5.99
CA PHE A 22 0.18 1.62 4.60
C PHE A 22 0.70 2.82 3.81
N LEU A 23 1.33 2.53 2.68
CA LEU A 23 1.65 3.53 1.68
C LEU A 23 1.12 3.12 0.31
N MET A 24 0.92 4.10 -0.54
CA MET A 24 0.67 3.94 -1.96
C MET A 24 1.78 4.66 -2.71
N ALA A 25 2.38 3.99 -3.68
CA ALA A 25 3.40 4.55 -4.55
C ALA A 25 2.94 4.51 -6.02
N ASN A 26 3.46 5.43 -6.82
CA ASN A 26 3.36 5.36 -8.26
C ASN A 26 4.14 4.13 -8.77
N ALA A 27 3.52 3.31 -9.62
CA ALA A 27 4.13 2.06 -10.08
C ALA A 27 5.32 2.26 -11.03
N ASP A 28 5.37 3.37 -11.76
CA ASP A 28 6.41 3.67 -12.74
C ASP A 28 7.60 4.40 -12.10
N THR A 29 7.32 5.39 -11.24
CA THR A 29 8.35 6.27 -10.65
C THR A 29 8.80 5.85 -9.27
N LEU A 30 8.02 4.98 -8.59
CA LEU A 30 8.20 4.59 -7.19
C LEU A 30 8.11 5.75 -6.20
N GLU A 31 7.60 6.90 -6.62
CA GLU A 31 7.35 8.03 -5.74
C GLU A 31 6.13 7.76 -4.86
N ASP A 32 6.22 8.19 -3.59
CA ASP A 32 5.13 8.06 -2.63
C ASP A 32 3.95 8.97 -3.04
N LEU A 33 2.78 8.37 -3.21
CA LEU A 33 1.52 9.07 -3.48
C LEU A 33 0.77 9.38 -2.18
N VAL A 34 0.70 8.40 -1.28
CA VAL A 34 -0.03 8.47 0.00
C VAL A 34 0.69 7.65 1.05
N SER A 35 0.71 8.13 2.30
CA SER A 35 1.07 7.33 3.46
C SER A 35 0.08 7.62 4.58
N PHE A 36 -0.42 6.56 5.23
CA PHE A 36 -1.38 6.70 6.31
C PHE A 36 -1.14 5.66 7.40
N HIS A 37 -1.13 6.12 8.65
CA HIS A 37 -0.94 5.28 9.82
C HIS A 37 -2.21 5.33 10.68
N HIS A 38 -2.88 4.18 10.81
CA HIS A 38 -4.15 4.09 11.54
C HIS A 38 -4.22 2.91 12.50
N ARG A 39 -3.59 1.78 12.15
CA ARG A 39 -3.57 0.59 13.00
C ARG A 39 -2.33 0.62 13.89
N LYS A 40 -2.39 -0.10 15.01
CA LYS A 40 -1.23 -0.33 15.91
C LYS A 40 -0.60 -1.71 15.69
N ASP A 41 -1.13 -2.47 14.75
CA ASP A 41 -0.74 -3.84 14.44
C ASP A 41 -0.45 -3.98 12.95
N ILE A 42 0.34 -4.99 12.60
CA ILE A 42 0.74 -5.34 11.23
C ILE A 42 -0.45 -5.43 10.27
N ILE A 43 -0.30 -4.83 9.08
CA ILE A 43 -1.23 -5.03 7.98
C ILE A 43 -0.85 -6.33 7.25
N SER A 44 -1.65 -7.37 7.42
CA SER A 44 -1.41 -8.70 6.84
C SER A 44 -1.87 -8.84 5.38
N ASP A 45 -2.83 -8.03 4.94
CA ASP A 45 -3.36 -8.04 3.57
C ASP A 45 -3.82 -6.64 3.13
N ILE A 46 -3.71 -6.35 1.84
CA ILE A 46 -4.19 -5.12 1.18
C ILE A 46 -4.73 -5.49 -0.20
N ARG A 47 -5.88 -4.92 -0.56
CA ARG A 47 -6.49 -5.11 -1.88
C ARG A 47 -7.16 -3.83 -2.36
N PHE A 48 -7.05 -3.56 -3.66
CA PHE A 48 -7.91 -2.61 -4.34
C PHE A 48 -9.30 -3.23 -4.56
N SER A 49 -10.36 -2.49 -4.24
CA SER A 49 -11.70 -2.83 -4.71
C SER A 49 -11.89 -2.34 -6.16
N PRO A 50 -12.72 -3.01 -6.98
CA PRO A 50 -13.19 -2.48 -8.26
C PRO A 50 -13.89 -1.12 -8.12
#